data_AF-A0A7K5YC18-F1
#
_entry.id   AF-A0A7K5YC18-F1
#
_cell.length_a   1.000
_cell.length_b   1.000
_cell.length_c   1.000
_cell.angle_alpha   90.00
_cell.angle_beta   90.00
_cell.angle_gamma   90.00
#
_symmetry.space_group_name_H-M   'P 1'
#
loop_
_entity.id
_entity.type
_entity.pdbx_description
1 polymer ?
#
loop_
_entity_poly.entity_id
_entity_poly.type
_entity_poly.pdbx_seq_one_letter_code
_entity_poly.pdbx_strand_id
1 'polypeptide(L)'
;GPAAPQPSEAAEAGQQEAERDWAAAKAFYDTLVSKRPRPPKPQHAITVAVSSRALFDLVEERRIYQEQGLEKYVEYQQDNENVTLKPGPAFHFVKALEHVNARLLELYPDDEERFDIVLMTNNHAQVGVRLINSINHYGLTIERFCMTGGKSPIGYLTAYLTNLYLSADSEKVQEAIEAGIASATMFTANKDVAYSDTQLRVAFDGDAVLFSDESEQIVKEQGLDRFFEHEQLNENKPLAQGPLKGFLEDLGKLQKKFYAKNERLNCPIRTFLVTARSAASSGARVLKTLRSWGLEIDEALFLAGAPKGPILVKIRPHIFFDDQMFHIEGAQKLGTIAAHVPYGIAQKYHKSA
;
A
#
# COMPACT_ATOMS: atom_id res chain seq x y z
N GLY A 1 -0.68 52.25 34.96
CA GLY A 1 -1.49 51.03 34.75
C GLY A 1 -0.57 49.95 34.23
N PRO A 2 -0.76 48.68 34.59
CA PRO A 2 0.08 47.61 34.05
C PRO A 2 -0.16 47.52 32.54
N ALA A 3 0.92 47.37 31.79
CA ALA A 3 0.90 47.26 30.34
C ALA A 3 0.18 45.97 29.93
N ALA A 4 -0.71 46.07 28.93
CA ALA A 4 -1.31 44.89 28.31
C ALA A 4 -0.19 44.06 27.62
N PRO A 5 -0.19 42.72 27.77
CA PRO A 5 0.83 41.87 27.16
C PRO A 5 0.76 41.96 25.63
N GLN A 6 1.91 41.95 24.98
CA GLN A 6 2.02 42.02 23.52
C GLN A 6 1.45 40.74 22.88
N PRO A 7 0.89 40.82 21.66
CA PRO A 7 0.21 39.68 21.00
C PRO A 7 1.06 38.42 20.83
N SER A 8 2.40 38.52 20.85
CA SER A 8 3.32 37.38 20.71
C SER A 8 3.45 36.54 21.97
N GLU A 9 3.47 37.15 23.16
CA GLU A 9 3.62 36.44 24.44
C GLU A 9 2.35 35.64 24.78
N ALA A 10 1.18 36.17 24.42
CA ALA A 10 -0.09 35.47 24.60
C ALA A 10 -0.23 34.26 23.65
N ALA A 11 0.33 34.34 22.43
CA ALA A 11 0.33 33.24 21.47
C ALA A 11 1.31 32.12 21.88
N GLU A 12 2.49 32.48 22.38
CA GLU A 12 3.47 31.51 22.92
C GLU A 12 2.97 30.84 24.20
N ALA A 13 2.34 31.61 25.10
CA ALA A 13 1.70 31.05 26.30
C ALA A 13 0.57 30.09 25.94
N GLY A 14 -0.27 30.43 24.95
CA GLY A 14 -1.34 29.56 24.47
C GLY A 14 -0.84 28.28 23.80
N GLN A 15 0.30 28.32 23.11
CA GLN A 15 0.94 27.12 22.55
C GLN A 15 1.51 26.21 23.65
N GLN A 16 2.19 26.78 24.65
CA GLN A 16 2.73 26.00 25.77
C GLN A 16 1.64 25.38 26.65
N GLU A 17 0.52 26.08 26.83
CA GLU A 17 -0.64 25.59 27.57
C GLU A 17 -1.34 24.46 26.81
N ALA A 18 -1.51 24.59 25.48
CA ALA A 18 -2.04 23.53 24.62
C ALA A 18 -1.12 22.28 24.58
N GLU A 19 0.21 22.45 24.56
CA GLU A 19 1.15 21.34 24.63
C GLU A 19 1.10 20.60 25.98
N ARG A 20 0.94 21.33 27.09
CA ARG A 20 0.77 20.75 28.43
C ARG A 20 -0.55 19.99 28.56
N ASP A 21 -1.64 20.56 28.06
CA ASP A 21 -2.95 19.93 28.07
C ASP A 21 -2.97 18.67 27.18
N TRP A 22 -2.27 18.72 26.05
CA TRP A 22 -2.03 17.54 25.21
C TRP A 22 -1.19 16.47 25.92
N ALA A 23 -0.13 16.85 26.63
CA ALA A 23 0.70 15.90 27.37
C ALA A 23 -0.08 15.21 28.50
N ALA A 24 -0.93 15.95 29.21
CA ALA A 24 -1.84 15.41 30.23
C ALA A 24 -2.91 14.49 29.63
N ALA A 25 -3.53 14.89 28.51
CA ALA A 25 -4.50 14.07 27.80
C ALA A 25 -3.88 12.78 27.25
N LYS A 26 -2.63 12.86 26.75
CA LYS A 26 -1.84 11.71 26.30
C LYS A 26 -1.54 10.74 27.45
N ALA A 27 -1.06 11.25 28.58
CA ALA A 27 -0.79 10.42 29.76
C ALA A 27 -2.05 9.71 30.24
N PHE A 28 -3.20 10.41 30.27
CA PHE A 28 -4.49 9.80 30.61
C PHE A 28 -4.90 8.72 29.60
N TYR A 29 -4.85 9.01 28.30
CA TYR A 29 -5.16 8.05 27.24
C TYR A 29 -4.27 6.80 27.33
N ASP A 30 -2.98 6.98 27.64
CA ASP A 30 -2.03 5.89 27.78
C ASP A 30 -2.38 4.92 28.93
N THR A 31 -3.16 5.36 29.94
CA THR A 31 -3.64 4.51 31.04
C THR A 31 -4.89 3.67 30.73
N LEU A 32 -5.59 3.93 29.62
CA LEU A 32 -6.87 3.28 29.29
C LEU A 32 -6.70 1.85 28.76
N VAL A 33 -7.08 0.83 29.54
CA VAL A 33 -6.95 -0.58 29.11
C VAL A 33 -8.04 -0.94 28.08
N SER A 34 -7.65 -1.49 26.92
CA SER A 34 -8.56 -2.00 25.88
C SER A 34 -8.32 -3.48 25.62
N LYS A 35 -9.38 -4.21 25.25
CA LYS A 35 -9.29 -5.60 24.78
C LYS A 35 -8.77 -5.71 23.34
N ARG A 36 -8.84 -4.62 22.55
CA ARG A 36 -8.25 -4.55 21.20
C ARG A 36 -6.83 -3.99 21.31
N PRO A 37 -5.85 -4.55 20.56
CA PRO A 37 -4.52 -3.95 20.48
C PRO A 37 -4.62 -2.50 20.05
N ARG A 38 -3.92 -1.60 20.74
CA ARG A 38 -3.86 -0.20 20.32
C ARG A 38 -3.10 -0.10 18.98
N PRO A 39 -3.53 0.78 18.06
CA PRO A 39 -2.77 1.05 16.85
C PRO A 39 -1.38 1.61 17.21
N PRO A 40 -0.34 1.29 16.44
CA PRO A 40 0.99 1.85 16.67
C PRO A 40 0.98 3.37 16.45
N LYS A 41 1.92 4.09 17.06
CA LYS A 41 2.04 5.52 16.83
C LYS A 41 2.45 5.77 15.36
N PRO A 42 1.86 6.77 14.67
CA PRO A 42 2.09 6.97 13.24
C PRO A 42 3.58 7.11 12.85
N GLN A 43 4.39 7.73 13.71
CA GLN A 43 5.82 7.95 13.48
C GLN A 43 6.68 6.67 13.47
N HIS A 44 6.16 5.56 14.00
CA HIS A 44 6.84 4.26 14.06
C HIS A 44 6.13 3.19 13.23
N ALA A 45 4.93 3.48 12.76
CA ALA A 45 4.09 2.56 12.01
C ALA A 45 4.45 2.54 10.52
N ILE A 46 4.20 1.40 9.89
CA ILE A 46 4.17 1.30 8.42
C ILE A 46 2.72 1.52 8.00
N THR A 47 2.41 2.75 7.62
CA THR A 47 1.04 3.18 7.33
C THR A 47 0.61 2.72 5.94
N VAL A 48 -0.42 1.87 5.88
CA VAL A 48 -1.05 1.40 4.65
C VAL A 48 -2.44 2.03 4.55
N ALA A 49 -2.59 3.03 3.69
CA ALA A 49 -3.87 3.64 3.41
C ALA A 49 -4.60 2.87 2.31
N VAL A 50 -5.86 2.53 2.54
CA VAL A 50 -6.69 1.78 1.58
C VAL A 50 -7.96 2.55 1.32
N SER A 51 -8.35 2.69 0.04
CA SER A 51 -9.61 3.36 -0.27
C SER A 51 -10.82 2.48 -0.02
N SER A 52 -11.97 3.08 0.28
CA SER A 52 -13.22 2.34 0.51
C SER A 52 -13.58 1.37 -0.61
N ARG A 53 -13.37 1.78 -1.88
CA ARG A 53 -13.59 0.95 -3.08
C ARG A 53 -12.52 -0.11 -3.32
N ALA A 54 -11.35 0.03 -2.68
CA ALA A 54 -10.33 -1.01 -2.70
C ALA A 54 -10.58 -2.05 -1.59
N LEU A 55 -11.00 -1.60 -0.40
CA LEU A 55 -11.28 -2.48 0.73
C LEU A 55 -12.59 -3.28 0.54
N PHE A 56 -13.62 -2.64 0.01
CA PHE A 56 -14.95 -3.24 -0.18
C PHE A 56 -15.41 -3.13 -1.63
N ASP A 57 -16.23 -4.09 -2.05
CA ASP A 57 -16.96 -4.00 -3.31
C ASP A 57 -18.07 -2.96 -3.17
N LEU A 58 -17.89 -1.86 -3.90
CA LEU A 58 -18.80 -0.71 -3.96
C LEU A 58 -19.20 -0.42 -5.42
N VAL A 59 -19.22 -1.43 -6.28
CA VAL A 59 -19.53 -1.26 -7.72
C VAL A 59 -20.94 -0.70 -7.91
N GLU A 60 -21.93 -1.24 -7.19
CA GLU A 60 -23.33 -0.79 -7.27
C GLU A 60 -23.48 0.63 -6.73
N GLU A 61 -22.88 0.92 -5.58
CA GLU A 61 -22.95 2.22 -4.95
C GLU A 61 -22.26 3.28 -5.82
N ARG A 62 -21.15 2.92 -6.50
CA ARG A 62 -20.52 3.81 -7.48
C ARG A 62 -21.44 4.08 -8.67
N ARG A 63 -22.17 3.08 -9.17
CA ARG A 63 -23.16 3.26 -10.24
C ARG A 63 -24.23 4.27 -9.82
N ILE A 64 -24.79 4.12 -8.62
CA ILE A 64 -25.79 5.06 -8.07
C ILE A 64 -25.21 6.48 -8.01
N TYR A 65 -23.98 6.65 -7.50
CA TYR A 65 -23.33 7.95 -7.44
C TYR A 65 -23.14 8.59 -8.83
N GLN A 66 -22.71 7.80 -9.82
CA GLN A 66 -22.44 8.30 -11.17
C GLN A 66 -23.71 8.63 -11.95
N GLU A 67 -24.75 7.83 -11.81
CA GLU A 67 -26.00 7.97 -12.57
C GLU A 67 -27.00 8.92 -11.89
N GLN A 68 -27.05 8.91 -10.55
CA GLN A 68 -28.09 9.58 -9.76
C GLN A 68 -27.56 10.68 -8.83
N GLY A 69 -26.24 10.82 -8.72
CA GLY A 69 -25.59 11.88 -7.94
C GLY A 69 -25.42 11.57 -6.46
N LEU A 70 -24.82 12.53 -5.75
CA LEU A 70 -24.39 12.39 -4.35
C LEU A 70 -25.55 12.14 -3.38
N GLU A 71 -26.67 12.86 -3.51
CA GLU A 71 -27.77 12.75 -2.56
C GLU A 71 -28.40 11.35 -2.57
N LYS A 72 -28.62 10.78 -3.77
CA LYS A 72 -29.15 9.42 -3.92
C LYS A 72 -28.17 8.36 -3.44
N TYR A 73 -26.88 8.58 -3.64
CA TYR A 73 -25.85 7.74 -3.08
C TYR A 73 -25.84 7.75 -1.53
N VAL A 74 -25.98 8.93 -0.91
CA VAL A 74 -26.01 9.06 0.55
C VAL A 74 -27.26 8.39 1.13
N GLU A 75 -28.43 8.64 0.55
CA GLU A 75 -29.70 8.00 0.93
C GLU A 75 -29.58 6.47 0.87
N TYR A 76 -29.08 5.93 -0.24
CA TYR A 76 -28.86 4.49 -0.41
C TYR A 76 -27.93 3.92 0.67
N GLN A 77 -26.83 4.61 0.98
CA GLN A 77 -25.88 4.14 1.99
C GLN A 77 -26.45 4.17 3.41
N GLN A 78 -27.34 5.12 3.71
CA GLN A 78 -28.05 5.21 5.00
C GLN A 78 -29.10 4.09 5.12
N ASP A 79 -29.92 3.90 4.09
CA ASP A 79 -30.95 2.84 4.07
C ASP A 79 -30.33 1.42 4.21
N ASN A 80 -29.08 1.27 3.76
CA ASN A 80 -28.34 0.01 3.77
C ASN A 80 -27.24 -0.02 4.84
N GLU A 81 -27.26 0.86 5.85
CA GLU A 81 -26.14 1.00 6.80
C GLU A 81 -25.83 -0.28 7.60
N ASN A 82 -26.83 -1.15 7.76
CA ASN A 82 -26.70 -2.45 8.45
C ASN A 82 -26.44 -3.63 7.48
N VAL A 83 -26.46 -3.38 6.16
CA VAL A 83 -26.12 -4.37 5.15
C VAL A 83 -24.61 -4.38 4.96
N THR A 84 -24.00 -5.51 5.35
CA THR A 84 -22.54 -5.70 5.25
C THR A 84 -22.08 -5.64 3.79
N LEU A 85 -21.05 -4.83 3.54
CA LEU A 85 -20.40 -4.72 2.24
C LEU A 85 -19.62 -5.98 1.90
N LYS A 86 -19.58 -6.37 0.62
CA LYS A 86 -18.79 -7.52 0.19
C LYS A 86 -17.29 -7.18 0.18
N PRO A 87 -16.40 -8.16 0.38
CA PRO A 87 -14.95 -7.95 0.28
C PRO A 87 -14.54 -7.36 -1.08
N GLY A 88 -13.69 -6.34 -1.04
CA GLY A 88 -13.06 -5.74 -2.23
C GLY A 88 -11.68 -6.35 -2.53
N PRO A 89 -11.00 -5.87 -3.58
CA PRO A 89 -9.73 -6.45 -4.03
C PRO A 89 -8.59 -6.34 -2.99
N ALA A 90 -8.60 -5.36 -2.09
CA ALA A 90 -7.59 -5.21 -1.03
C ALA A 90 -7.92 -6.00 0.24
N PHE A 91 -9.12 -6.59 0.34
CA PHE A 91 -9.62 -7.13 1.60
C PHE A 91 -8.72 -8.22 2.19
N HIS A 92 -8.37 -9.23 1.39
CA HIS A 92 -7.51 -10.31 1.85
C HIS A 92 -6.06 -9.86 2.11
N PHE A 93 -5.59 -8.85 1.38
CA PHE A 93 -4.30 -8.21 1.67
C PHE A 93 -4.31 -7.56 3.06
N VAL A 94 -5.37 -6.82 3.42
CA VAL A 94 -5.53 -6.24 4.76
C VAL A 94 -5.59 -7.33 5.84
N LYS A 95 -6.35 -8.41 5.64
CA LYS A 95 -6.35 -9.55 6.58
C LYS A 95 -4.95 -10.15 6.78
N ALA A 96 -4.15 -10.24 5.71
CA ALA A 96 -2.80 -10.76 5.80
C ALA A 96 -1.84 -9.79 6.54
N LEU A 97 -2.00 -8.47 6.38
CA LEU A 97 -1.28 -7.48 7.20
C LEU A 97 -1.62 -7.62 8.69
N GLU A 98 -2.90 -7.80 9.03
CA GLU A 98 -3.34 -8.05 10.40
C GLU A 98 -2.75 -9.34 10.98
N HIS A 99 -2.66 -10.40 10.18
CA HIS A 99 -2.01 -11.63 10.59
C HIS A 99 -0.53 -11.42 10.91
N VAL A 100 0.19 -10.67 10.07
CA VAL A 100 1.59 -10.29 10.34
C VAL A 100 1.69 -9.48 11.63
N ASN A 101 0.80 -8.51 11.85
CA ASN A 101 0.76 -7.72 13.08
C ASN A 101 0.54 -8.58 14.33
N ALA A 102 -0.34 -9.58 14.25
CA ALA A 102 -0.59 -10.52 15.35
C ALA A 102 0.67 -11.33 15.68
N ARG A 103 1.37 -11.86 14.67
CA ARG A 103 2.64 -12.58 14.84
C ARG A 103 3.75 -11.67 15.39
N LEU A 104 3.80 -10.40 14.97
CA LEU A 104 4.75 -9.42 15.52
C LEU A 104 4.45 -9.15 17.00
N LEU A 105 3.18 -8.99 17.37
CA LEU A 105 2.76 -8.79 18.76
C LEU A 105 3.09 -9.98 19.67
N GLU A 106 2.97 -11.20 19.18
CA GLU A 106 3.37 -12.41 19.92
C GLU A 106 4.87 -12.41 20.26
N LEU A 107 5.71 -11.97 19.32
CA LEU A 107 7.17 -11.98 19.46
C LEU A 107 7.74 -10.71 20.12
N TYR A 108 7.02 -9.60 19.96
CA TYR A 108 7.42 -8.25 20.35
C TYR A 108 6.19 -7.45 20.86
N PRO A 109 5.69 -7.73 22.08
CA PRO A 109 4.46 -7.12 22.59
C PRO A 109 4.47 -5.58 22.67
N ASP A 110 5.63 -5.00 22.99
CA ASP A 110 5.79 -3.56 23.21
C ASP A 110 6.28 -2.78 21.97
N ASP A 111 6.54 -3.49 20.86
CA ASP A 111 7.15 -2.88 19.68
C ASP A 111 6.09 -2.24 18.79
N GLU A 112 6.23 -0.94 18.49
CA GLU A 112 5.26 -0.19 17.68
C GLU A 112 5.53 -0.29 16.17
N GLU A 113 6.66 -0.86 15.73
CA GLU A 113 6.98 -0.98 14.30
C GLU A 113 6.24 -2.18 13.68
N ARG A 114 5.00 -1.89 13.27
CA ARG A 114 3.95 -2.77 12.72
C ARG A 114 3.13 -2.01 11.68
N PHE A 115 2.24 -2.68 10.96
CA PHE A 115 1.35 -2.01 10.02
C PHE A 115 0.26 -1.22 10.75
N ASP A 116 -0.01 0.00 10.28
CA ASP A 116 -1.21 0.78 10.62
C ASP A 116 -2.09 0.89 9.38
N ILE A 117 -3.27 0.29 9.43
CA ILE A 117 -4.21 0.30 8.30
C ILE A 117 -5.17 1.46 8.47
N VAL A 118 -5.19 2.37 7.49
CA VAL A 118 -6.04 3.57 7.50
C VAL A 118 -7.04 3.50 6.36
N LEU A 119 -8.33 3.66 6.66
CA LEU A 119 -9.35 3.80 5.62
C LEU A 119 -9.36 5.24 5.10
N MET A 120 -9.15 5.43 3.81
CA MET A 120 -9.17 6.73 3.15
C MET A 120 -10.33 6.81 2.15
N THR A 121 -11.27 7.72 2.32
CA THR A 121 -12.43 7.79 1.43
C THR A 121 -12.79 9.21 1.05
N ASN A 122 -13.14 9.40 -0.22
CA ASN A 122 -13.63 10.67 -0.72
C ASN A 122 -15.13 10.86 -0.42
N ASN A 123 -15.77 9.88 0.21
CA ASN A 123 -17.20 9.91 0.49
C ASN A 123 -17.55 10.93 1.59
N HIS A 124 -18.81 11.34 1.58
CA HIS A 124 -19.40 12.12 2.65
C HIS A 124 -19.41 11.33 3.97
N ALA A 125 -19.24 12.01 5.11
CA ALA A 125 -19.11 11.39 6.42
C ALA A 125 -20.33 10.52 6.82
N GLN A 126 -21.52 10.88 6.34
CA GLN A 126 -22.77 10.14 6.57
C GLN A 126 -22.72 8.68 6.07
N VAL A 127 -21.88 8.39 5.07
CA VAL A 127 -21.70 7.04 4.53
C VAL A 127 -20.78 6.17 5.43
N GLY A 128 -20.16 6.78 6.44
CA GLY A 128 -19.15 6.14 7.28
C GLY A 128 -19.70 4.99 8.12
N VAL A 129 -20.98 5.06 8.52
CA VAL A 129 -21.61 4.06 9.40
C VAL A 129 -21.59 2.66 8.77
N ARG A 130 -21.97 2.54 7.50
CA ARG A 130 -21.95 1.25 6.79
C ARG A 130 -20.54 0.67 6.66
N LEU A 131 -19.55 1.53 6.44
CA LEU A 131 -18.13 1.13 6.37
C LEU A 131 -17.66 0.60 7.72
N ILE A 132 -17.97 1.31 8.81
CA ILE A 132 -17.64 0.90 10.19
C ILE A 132 -18.34 -0.42 10.54
N ASN A 133 -19.62 -0.55 10.23
CA ASN A 133 -20.39 -1.77 10.47
C ASN A 133 -19.79 -2.97 9.73
N SER A 134 -19.39 -2.78 8.47
CA SER A 134 -18.74 -3.83 7.67
C SER A 134 -17.36 -4.19 8.24
N ILE A 135 -16.55 -3.20 8.62
CA ILE A 135 -15.24 -3.42 9.28
C ILE A 135 -15.40 -4.22 10.57
N ASN A 136 -16.37 -3.87 11.41
CA ASN A 136 -16.68 -4.59 12.64
C ASN A 136 -17.21 -6.01 12.37
N HIS A 137 -18.08 -6.18 11.39
CA HIS A 137 -18.61 -7.49 10.99
C HIS A 137 -17.50 -8.47 10.63
N TYR A 138 -16.52 -8.02 9.84
CA TYR A 138 -15.36 -8.83 9.44
C TYR A 138 -14.24 -8.91 10.49
N GLY A 139 -14.38 -8.21 11.62
CA GLY A 139 -13.35 -8.15 12.65
C GLY A 139 -12.03 -7.54 12.16
N LEU A 140 -12.10 -6.55 11.26
CA LEU A 140 -10.93 -5.80 10.81
C LEU A 140 -10.49 -4.82 11.89
N THR A 141 -9.19 -4.74 12.17
CA THR A 141 -8.57 -3.82 13.13
C THR A 141 -8.18 -2.52 12.44
N ILE A 142 -9.17 -1.84 11.87
CA ILE A 142 -9.01 -0.51 11.26
C ILE A 142 -9.66 0.50 12.21
N GLU A 143 -8.84 1.27 12.91
CA GLU A 143 -9.30 2.24 13.91
C GLU A 143 -9.23 3.69 13.38
N ARG A 144 -8.51 3.93 12.27
CA ARG A 144 -8.30 5.26 11.68
C ARG A 144 -9.03 5.39 10.35
N PHE A 145 -9.85 6.43 10.26
CA PHE A 145 -10.65 6.76 9.09
C PHE A 145 -10.38 8.22 8.71
N CYS A 146 -10.27 8.48 7.41
CA CYS A 146 -10.31 9.82 6.88
C CYS A 146 -11.35 9.88 5.76
N MET A 147 -12.35 10.75 5.96
CA MET A 147 -13.44 10.97 5.03
C MET A 147 -13.36 12.41 4.54
N THR A 148 -12.96 12.62 3.29
CA THR A 148 -12.60 13.96 2.80
C THR A 148 -13.78 14.74 2.20
N GLY A 149 -14.96 14.14 2.11
CA GLY A 149 -16.18 14.80 1.61
C GLY A 149 -16.02 15.36 0.18
N GLY A 150 -15.32 14.63 -0.68
CA GLY A 150 -15.07 14.98 -2.08
C GLY A 150 -13.74 15.71 -2.34
N LYS A 151 -13.00 16.11 -1.30
CA LYS A 151 -11.67 16.70 -1.47
C LYS A 151 -10.61 15.64 -1.77
N SER A 152 -9.50 16.05 -2.39
CA SER A 152 -8.40 15.12 -2.67
C SER A 152 -7.79 14.56 -1.38
N PRO A 153 -7.51 13.23 -1.30
CA PRO A 153 -6.95 12.61 -0.10
C PRO A 153 -5.45 12.89 0.09
N ILE A 154 -4.75 13.43 -0.92
CA ILE A 154 -3.27 13.50 -0.93
C ILE A 154 -2.69 14.21 0.28
N GLY A 155 -3.21 15.40 0.64
CA GLY A 155 -2.71 16.13 1.81
C GLY A 155 -2.86 15.34 3.12
N TYR A 156 -3.92 14.54 3.24
CA TYR A 156 -4.13 13.67 4.39
C TYR A 156 -3.22 12.45 4.36
N LEU A 157 -2.97 11.86 3.18
CA LEU A 157 -2.00 10.77 3.03
C LEU A 157 -0.61 11.20 3.48
N THR A 158 -0.17 12.41 3.12
CA THR A 158 1.09 13.00 3.59
C THR A 158 1.07 13.24 5.09
N ALA A 159 0.01 13.84 5.63
CA ALA A 159 -0.12 14.10 7.07
C ALA A 159 -0.14 12.83 7.92
N TYR A 160 -0.59 11.71 7.34
CA TYR A 160 -0.57 10.40 7.99
C TYR A 160 0.72 9.61 7.80
N LEU A 161 1.74 10.17 7.12
CA LEU A 161 3.01 9.50 6.84
C LEU A 161 2.78 8.17 6.10
N THR A 162 1.91 8.19 5.09
CA THR A 162 1.52 6.98 4.35
C THR A 162 2.71 6.35 3.62
N ASN A 163 3.01 5.08 3.93
CA ASN A 163 4.04 4.29 3.25
C ASN A 163 3.51 3.65 1.96
N LEU A 164 2.24 3.25 1.93
CA LEU A 164 1.57 2.69 0.75
C LEU A 164 0.11 3.15 0.68
N TYR A 165 -0.32 3.65 -0.48
CA TYR A 165 -1.73 3.96 -0.78
C TYR A 165 -2.30 3.04 -1.87
N LEU A 166 -3.35 2.31 -1.53
CA LEU A 166 -4.06 1.43 -2.46
C LEU A 166 -5.46 1.98 -2.74
N SER A 167 -5.79 2.18 -4.02
CA SER A 167 -7.11 2.70 -4.39
C SER A 167 -7.62 2.17 -5.70
N ALA A 168 -8.94 2.07 -5.85
CA ALA A 168 -9.59 1.83 -7.13
C ALA A 168 -9.76 3.11 -7.99
N ASP A 169 -9.05 4.19 -7.64
CA ASP A 169 -9.08 5.48 -8.31
C ASP A 169 -7.70 5.80 -8.90
N SER A 170 -7.54 5.62 -10.22
CA SER A 170 -6.25 5.80 -10.89
C SER A 170 -5.76 7.24 -10.86
N GLU A 171 -6.66 8.22 -10.89
CA GLU A 171 -6.28 9.64 -10.81
C GLU A 171 -5.69 9.94 -9.44
N LYS A 172 -6.34 9.47 -8.36
CA LYS A 172 -5.81 9.66 -7.00
C LYS A 172 -4.52 8.90 -6.74
N VAL A 173 -4.33 7.74 -7.38
CA VAL A 173 -3.06 7.02 -7.31
C VAL A 173 -1.96 7.81 -8.01
N GLN A 174 -2.23 8.37 -9.20
CA GLN A 174 -1.27 9.20 -9.92
C GLN A 174 -0.88 10.44 -9.10
N GLU A 175 -1.87 11.18 -8.57
CA GLU A 175 -1.63 12.35 -7.69
C GLU A 175 -0.77 11.98 -6.47
N ALA A 176 -0.98 10.78 -5.89
CA ALA A 176 -0.21 10.31 -4.74
C ALA A 176 1.24 9.96 -5.11
N ILE A 177 1.48 9.29 -6.25
CA ILE A 177 2.83 9.02 -6.75
C ILE A 177 3.59 10.33 -7.01
N GLU A 178 2.92 11.31 -7.62
CA GLU A 178 3.51 12.64 -7.87
C GLU A 178 3.85 13.38 -6.57
N ALA A 179 3.12 13.13 -5.49
CA ALA A 179 3.40 13.62 -4.15
C ALA A 179 4.46 12.79 -3.39
N GLY A 180 5.10 11.81 -4.04
CA GLY A 180 6.14 10.96 -3.45
C GLY A 180 5.62 9.84 -2.53
N ILE A 181 4.32 9.52 -2.60
CA ILE A 181 3.70 8.45 -1.83
C ILE A 181 3.61 7.20 -2.70
N ALA A 182 4.20 6.09 -2.25
CA ALA A 182 4.10 4.84 -2.97
C ALA A 182 2.63 4.41 -3.11
N SER A 183 2.16 4.22 -4.33
CA SER A 183 0.73 3.99 -4.58
C SER A 183 0.48 3.05 -5.73
N ALA A 184 -0.66 2.36 -5.72
CA ALA A 184 -1.08 1.51 -6.82
C ALA A 184 -2.61 1.48 -6.99
N THR A 185 -3.04 1.39 -8.24
CA THR A 185 -4.44 1.26 -8.62
C THR A 185 -4.87 -0.20 -8.54
N MET A 186 -5.86 -0.50 -7.71
CA MET A 186 -6.45 -1.82 -7.62
C MET A 186 -7.69 -1.93 -8.48
N PHE A 187 -7.94 -3.13 -8.99
CA PHE A 187 -9.14 -3.41 -9.77
C PHE A 187 -9.83 -4.64 -9.19
N THR A 188 -11.16 -4.67 -9.34
CA THR A 188 -11.97 -5.81 -8.91
C THR A 188 -11.57 -7.04 -9.71
N ALA A 189 -11.18 -8.12 -9.02
CA ALA A 189 -10.90 -9.39 -9.68
C ALA A 189 -12.20 -10.13 -10.03
N ASN A 190 -12.17 -10.85 -11.14
CA ASN A 190 -13.34 -11.56 -11.67
C ASN A 190 -13.47 -13.00 -11.12
N LYS A 191 -12.61 -13.42 -10.18
CA LYS A 191 -12.54 -14.79 -9.68
C LYS A 191 -12.11 -14.82 -8.23
N ASP A 192 -12.78 -15.66 -7.43
CA ASP A 192 -12.37 -15.99 -6.08
C ASP A 192 -11.23 -17.01 -6.14
N VAL A 193 -10.00 -16.53 -5.95
CA VAL A 193 -8.82 -17.38 -5.76
C VAL A 193 -8.56 -17.52 -4.27
N ALA A 194 -8.32 -18.75 -3.80
CA ALA A 194 -7.95 -18.99 -2.41
C ALA A 194 -6.59 -18.34 -2.08
N TYR A 195 -6.54 -17.55 -1.02
CA TYR A 195 -5.32 -16.94 -0.49
C TYR A 195 -4.64 -17.83 0.55
N SER A 196 -3.52 -17.37 1.11
CA SER A 196 -2.82 -18.06 2.19
C SER A 196 -3.21 -17.42 3.52
N ASP A 197 -3.83 -18.18 4.41
CA ASP A 197 -4.28 -17.63 5.71
C ASP A 197 -3.14 -17.41 6.72
N THR A 198 -1.94 -17.94 6.42
CA THR A 198 -0.76 -17.90 7.30
C THR A 198 0.36 -17.00 6.80
N GLN A 199 0.25 -16.45 5.59
CA GLN A 199 1.32 -15.67 4.98
C GLN A 199 0.75 -14.49 4.19
N LEU A 200 1.24 -13.29 4.45
CA LEU A 200 1.24 -12.19 3.51
C LEU A 200 2.19 -12.51 2.34
N ARG A 201 1.63 -12.61 1.14
CA ARG A 201 2.38 -12.85 -0.12
C ARG A 201 2.32 -11.63 -1.00
N VAL A 202 3.46 -10.97 -1.20
CA VAL A 202 3.57 -9.76 -2.03
C VAL A 202 4.46 -10.06 -3.22
N ALA A 203 3.91 -9.95 -4.42
CA ALA A 203 4.64 -10.10 -5.67
C ALA A 203 4.81 -8.74 -6.35
N PHE A 204 5.89 -8.56 -7.10
CA PHE A 204 6.15 -7.32 -7.83
C PHE A 204 7.02 -7.55 -9.05
N ASP A 205 6.83 -6.73 -10.07
CA ASP A 205 7.87 -6.51 -11.06
C ASP A 205 9.05 -5.72 -10.47
N GLY A 206 10.20 -5.81 -11.13
CA GLY A 206 11.37 -5.00 -10.81
C GLY A 206 11.28 -3.59 -11.40
N ASP A 207 11.36 -3.49 -12.72
CA ASP A 207 11.47 -2.21 -13.42
C ASP A 207 10.20 -1.37 -13.30
N ALA A 208 10.35 -0.04 -13.20
CA ALA A 208 9.26 0.94 -13.02
C ALA A 208 8.31 0.71 -11.82
N VAL A 209 8.62 -0.25 -10.96
CA VAL A 209 7.91 -0.57 -9.71
C VAL A 209 8.87 -0.37 -8.53
N LEU A 210 9.92 -1.19 -8.47
CA LEU A 210 11.00 -1.11 -7.49
C LEU A 210 12.14 -0.23 -7.94
N PHE A 211 12.48 -0.35 -9.21
CA PHE A 211 13.54 0.41 -9.85
C PHE A 211 12.92 1.52 -10.69
N SER A 212 13.73 2.52 -11.04
CA SER A 212 13.31 3.48 -12.05
C SER A 212 13.13 2.80 -13.42
N ASP A 213 12.63 3.57 -14.37
CA ASP A 213 12.46 3.16 -15.76
C ASP A 213 13.75 3.30 -16.60
N GLU A 214 14.92 3.47 -15.97
CA GLU A 214 16.24 3.60 -16.63
C GLU A 214 16.50 2.47 -17.63
N SER A 215 16.22 1.24 -17.21
CA SER A 215 16.45 0.05 -18.03
C SER A 215 15.49 -0.03 -19.22
N GLU A 216 14.24 0.39 -19.05
CA GLU A 216 13.25 0.43 -20.12
C GLU A 216 13.61 1.49 -21.17
N GLN A 217 14.11 2.65 -20.73
CA GLN A 217 14.61 3.71 -21.62
C GLN A 217 15.75 3.20 -22.50
N ILE A 218 16.75 2.51 -21.91
CA ILE A 218 17.87 1.95 -22.68
C ILE A 218 17.39 0.93 -23.73
N VAL A 219 16.47 0.03 -23.37
CA VAL A 219 15.93 -0.96 -24.31
C VAL A 219 15.20 -0.28 -25.46
N LYS A 220 14.38 0.73 -25.18
CA LYS A 220 13.61 1.47 -26.20
C LYS A 220 14.50 2.31 -27.11
N GLU A 221 15.54 2.95 -26.58
CA GLU A 221 16.42 3.85 -27.35
C GLU A 221 17.55 3.10 -28.08
N GLN A 222 18.09 2.03 -27.47
CA GLN A 222 19.36 1.42 -27.89
C GLN A 222 19.28 -0.08 -28.14
N GLY A 223 18.14 -0.72 -27.85
CA GLY A 223 17.90 -2.15 -28.07
C GLY A 223 18.46 -3.07 -26.97
N LEU A 224 18.19 -4.37 -27.11
CA LEU A 224 18.47 -5.39 -26.09
C LEU A 224 19.96 -5.64 -25.88
N ASP A 225 20.78 -5.63 -26.93
CA ASP A 225 22.22 -5.91 -26.80
C ASP A 225 22.92 -4.82 -25.97
N ARG A 226 22.60 -3.54 -26.23
CA ARG A 226 23.11 -2.42 -25.44
C ARG A 226 22.62 -2.44 -24.01
N PHE A 227 21.39 -2.88 -23.78
CA PHE A 227 20.88 -3.10 -22.44
C PHE A 227 21.69 -4.18 -21.69
N PHE A 228 22.01 -5.31 -22.31
CA PHE A 228 22.80 -6.36 -21.65
C PHE A 228 24.24 -5.91 -21.35
N GLU A 229 24.89 -5.20 -22.29
CA GLU A 229 26.21 -4.59 -22.05
C GLU A 229 26.15 -3.60 -20.88
N HIS A 230 25.12 -2.76 -20.84
CA HIS A 230 24.91 -1.80 -19.76
C HIS A 230 24.74 -2.48 -18.40
N GLU A 231 23.93 -3.53 -18.33
CA GLU A 231 23.71 -4.29 -17.09
C GLU A 231 24.97 -5.00 -16.61
N GLN A 232 25.78 -5.53 -17.52
CA GLN A 232 27.05 -6.16 -17.18
C GLN A 232 28.06 -5.13 -16.64
N LEU A 233 28.20 -3.97 -17.31
CA LEU A 233 29.11 -2.91 -16.89
C LEU A 233 28.71 -2.28 -15.55
N ASN A 234 27.42 -2.26 -15.24
CA ASN A 234 26.87 -1.66 -14.03
C ASN A 234 26.41 -2.69 -12.99
N GLU A 235 26.83 -3.96 -13.10
CA GLU A 235 26.35 -5.06 -12.25
C GLU A 235 26.49 -4.76 -10.73
N ASN A 236 27.54 -4.03 -10.34
CA ASN A 236 27.82 -3.66 -8.96
C ASN A 236 27.31 -2.25 -8.58
N LYS A 237 26.67 -1.53 -9.49
CA LYS A 237 26.03 -0.25 -9.21
C LYS A 237 24.53 -0.47 -9.00
N PRO A 238 23.97 -0.07 -7.84
CA PRO A 238 22.55 -0.18 -7.60
C PRO A 238 21.71 0.43 -8.73
N LEU A 239 20.56 -0.18 -9.04
CA LEU A 239 19.56 0.44 -9.90
C LEU A 239 18.97 1.68 -9.21
N ALA A 240 18.58 2.68 -10.01
CA ALA A 240 17.88 3.85 -9.48
C ALA A 240 16.52 3.45 -8.88
N GLN A 241 16.06 4.25 -7.92
CA GLN A 241 14.93 3.91 -7.06
C GLN A 241 13.60 4.20 -7.76
N GLY A 242 12.67 3.24 -7.68
CA GLY A 242 11.28 3.38 -8.12
C GLY A 242 10.34 3.81 -6.99
N PRO A 243 9.05 4.04 -7.31
CA PRO A 243 8.07 4.60 -6.39
C PRO A 243 7.77 3.72 -5.18
N LEU A 244 7.90 2.39 -5.30
CA LEU A 244 7.54 1.46 -4.21
C LEU A 244 8.72 1.06 -3.31
N LYS A 245 9.94 1.52 -3.58
CA LYS A 245 11.14 1.12 -2.83
C LYS A 245 10.95 1.24 -1.31
N GLY A 246 10.46 2.39 -0.83
CA GLY A 246 10.31 2.65 0.61
C GLY A 246 9.43 1.61 1.30
N PHE A 247 8.26 1.31 0.73
CA PHE A 247 7.35 0.30 1.29
C PHE A 247 7.97 -1.11 1.30
N LEU A 248 8.71 -1.50 0.25
CA LEU A 248 9.35 -2.81 0.25
C LEU A 248 10.55 -2.88 1.22
N GLU A 249 11.31 -1.81 1.40
CA GLU A 249 12.32 -1.75 2.46
C GLU A 249 11.69 -1.97 3.85
N ASP A 250 10.48 -1.42 4.07
CA ASP A 250 9.72 -1.66 5.30
C ASP A 250 9.28 -3.12 5.45
N LEU A 251 8.86 -3.79 4.37
CA LEU A 251 8.61 -5.25 4.40
C LEU A 251 9.88 -6.02 4.76
N GLY A 252 11.02 -5.66 4.16
CA GLY A 252 12.32 -6.28 4.44
C GLY A 252 12.76 -6.11 5.89
N LYS A 253 12.52 -4.92 6.48
CA LYS A 253 12.74 -4.67 7.92
C LYS A 253 11.89 -5.61 8.78
N LEU A 254 10.59 -5.71 8.50
CA LEU A 254 9.71 -6.59 9.26
C LEU A 254 10.10 -8.07 9.13
N GLN A 255 10.47 -8.54 7.92
CA GLN A 255 10.99 -9.89 7.71
C GLN A 255 12.20 -10.18 8.62
N LYS A 256 13.14 -9.25 8.70
CA LYS A 256 14.32 -9.38 9.55
C LYS A 256 14.00 -9.50 11.05
N LYS A 257 12.89 -8.91 11.53
CA LYS A 257 12.42 -9.10 12.91
C LYS A 257 12.05 -10.56 13.17
N PHE A 258 11.35 -11.20 12.23
CA PHE A 258 11.08 -12.64 12.33
C PHE A 258 12.38 -13.46 12.26
N TYR A 259 13.33 -13.07 11.41
CA TYR A 259 14.59 -13.79 11.29
C TYR A 259 15.40 -13.75 12.59
N ALA A 260 15.42 -12.60 13.27
CA ALA A 260 16.05 -12.42 14.58
C ALA A 260 15.43 -13.29 15.69
N LYS A 261 14.22 -13.82 15.49
CA LYS A 261 13.54 -14.77 16.39
C LYS A 261 13.60 -16.22 15.90
N ASN A 262 14.50 -16.53 14.96
CA ASN A 262 14.63 -17.84 14.31
C ASN A 262 13.38 -18.29 13.52
N GLU A 263 12.52 -17.34 13.12
CA GLU A 263 11.28 -17.62 12.37
C GLU A 263 11.46 -17.40 10.86
N ARG A 264 12.68 -17.57 10.33
CA ARG A 264 12.96 -17.34 8.89
C ARG A 264 12.12 -18.24 7.98
N LEU A 265 11.99 -19.52 8.32
CA LEU A 265 11.21 -20.47 7.52
C LEU A 265 9.69 -20.33 7.71
N ASN A 266 9.25 -19.82 8.86
CA ASN A 266 7.83 -19.60 9.17
C ASN A 266 7.45 -18.11 9.09
N CYS A 267 8.25 -17.29 8.42
CA CYS A 267 8.02 -15.86 8.33
C CYS A 267 6.65 -15.65 7.66
N PRO A 268 5.75 -14.87 8.29
CA PRO A 268 4.44 -14.61 7.73
C PRO A 268 4.50 -13.62 6.56
N ILE A 269 5.64 -12.98 6.27
CA ILE A 269 5.82 -12.15 5.08
C ILE A 269 6.66 -12.93 4.07
N ARG A 270 6.14 -13.10 2.86
CA ARG A 270 6.84 -13.73 1.74
C ARG A 270 6.80 -12.83 0.51
N THR A 271 7.97 -12.53 -0.03
CA THR A 271 8.15 -11.60 -1.15
C THR A 271 8.60 -12.31 -2.41
N PHE A 272 8.05 -11.89 -3.56
CA PHE A 272 8.29 -12.52 -4.85
C PHE A 272 8.67 -11.47 -5.89
N LEU A 273 9.88 -11.56 -6.44
CA LEU A 273 10.26 -10.82 -7.65
C LEU A 273 9.76 -11.60 -8.86
N VAL A 274 8.88 -11.02 -9.69
CA VAL A 274 8.36 -11.62 -10.92
C VAL A 274 8.66 -10.68 -12.09
N THR A 275 9.80 -10.90 -12.73
CA THR A 275 10.35 -9.94 -13.72
C THR A 275 10.51 -10.55 -15.10
N ALA A 276 10.29 -9.73 -16.14
CA ALA A 276 10.56 -10.10 -17.53
C ALA A 276 12.06 -10.18 -17.84
N ARG A 277 12.94 -9.69 -16.95
CA ARG A 277 14.39 -9.78 -17.09
C ARG A 277 14.89 -11.22 -17.21
N SER A 278 16.02 -11.38 -17.89
CA SER A 278 16.75 -12.65 -17.95
C SER A 278 17.68 -12.77 -16.76
N ALA A 279 17.68 -13.94 -16.11
CA ALA A 279 18.58 -14.22 -14.99
C ALA A 279 20.06 -14.09 -15.39
N ALA A 280 20.40 -14.58 -16.58
CA ALA A 280 21.79 -14.71 -17.02
C ALA A 280 22.42 -13.37 -17.44
N SER A 281 21.64 -12.45 -18.01
CA SER A 281 22.17 -11.21 -18.58
C SER A 281 21.87 -9.96 -17.76
N SER A 282 20.80 -9.93 -16.96
CA SER A 282 20.40 -8.73 -16.21
C SER A 282 19.89 -9.00 -14.79
N GLY A 283 19.97 -10.25 -14.32
CA GLY A 283 19.46 -10.64 -13.00
C GLY A 283 20.41 -10.32 -11.84
N ALA A 284 21.73 -10.37 -12.07
CA ALA A 284 22.73 -10.17 -11.01
C ALA A 284 22.65 -8.77 -10.38
N ARG A 285 22.54 -7.71 -11.20
CA ARG A 285 22.39 -6.32 -10.75
C ARG A 285 21.14 -6.12 -9.89
N VAL A 286 20.02 -6.71 -10.31
CA VAL A 286 18.75 -6.68 -9.57
C VAL A 286 18.92 -7.28 -8.18
N LEU A 287 19.43 -8.51 -8.08
CA LEU A 287 19.60 -9.20 -6.79
C LEU A 287 20.59 -8.48 -5.87
N LYS A 288 21.66 -7.91 -6.43
CA LYS A 288 22.63 -7.09 -5.66
C LYS A 288 21.98 -5.81 -5.15
N THR A 289 21.16 -5.14 -5.97
CA THR A 289 20.44 -3.93 -5.59
C THR A 289 19.49 -4.22 -4.43
N LEU A 290 18.64 -5.24 -4.55
CA LEU A 290 17.68 -5.62 -3.50
C LEU A 290 18.37 -5.96 -2.18
N ARG A 291 19.48 -6.71 -2.26
CA ARG A 291 20.31 -7.00 -1.08
C ARG A 291 20.86 -5.73 -0.43
N SER A 292 21.32 -4.75 -1.23
CA SER A 292 21.84 -3.48 -0.71
C SER A 292 20.78 -2.64 0.01
N TRP A 293 19.51 -2.75 -0.40
CA TRP A 293 18.36 -2.14 0.27
C TRP A 293 17.87 -2.95 1.47
N GLY A 294 18.49 -4.11 1.73
CA GLY A 294 18.08 -4.98 2.82
C GLY A 294 16.77 -5.73 2.56
N LEU A 295 16.32 -5.80 1.30
CA LEU A 295 15.18 -6.60 0.87
C LEU A 295 15.66 -7.99 0.44
N GLU A 296 15.54 -8.95 1.34
CA GLU A 296 15.87 -10.35 1.08
C GLU A 296 14.67 -11.06 0.47
N ILE A 297 14.62 -11.08 -0.87
CA ILE A 297 13.56 -11.77 -1.63
C ILE A 297 13.55 -13.27 -1.32
N ASP A 298 12.37 -13.82 -1.04
CA ASP A 298 12.20 -15.25 -0.83
C ASP A 298 12.26 -16.03 -2.14
N GLU A 299 11.61 -15.53 -3.19
CA GLU A 299 11.58 -16.15 -4.51
C GLU A 299 11.77 -15.11 -5.63
N ALA A 300 12.77 -15.33 -6.48
CA ALA A 300 13.04 -14.49 -7.65
C ALA A 300 12.82 -15.29 -8.93
N LEU A 301 11.84 -14.86 -9.74
CA LEU A 301 11.40 -15.50 -10.96
C LEU A 301 11.75 -14.59 -12.16
N PHE A 302 12.81 -14.96 -12.86
CA PHE A 302 13.28 -14.30 -14.06
C PHE A 302 12.70 -15.00 -15.28
N LEU A 303 11.76 -14.33 -15.96
CA LEU A 303 10.95 -14.94 -16.99
C LEU A 303 11.51 -14.78 -18.40
N ALA A 304 12.54 -13.94 -18.59
CA ALA A 304 13.14 -13.68 -19.90
C ALA A 304 12.10 -13.39 -21.00
N GLY A 305 11.08 -12.57 -20.67
CA GLY A 305 9.96 -12.21 -21.55
C GLY A 305 8.76 -13.17 -21.56
N ALA A 306 8.84 -14.32 -20.88
CA ALA A 306 7.69 -15.22 -20.73
C ALA A 306 6.55 -14.56 -19.91
N PRO A 307 5.28 -14.93 -20.16
CA PRO A 307 4.13 -14.31 -19.49
C PRO A 307 4.15 -14.56 -17.97
N LYS A 308 3.86 -13.51 -17.19
CA LYS A 308 3.81 -13.56 -15.72
C LYS A 308 2.62 -14.35 -15.16
N GLY A 309 1.51 -14.36 -15.90
CA GLY A 309 0.22 -14.92 -15.47
C GLY A 309 0.28 -16.34 -14.88
N PRO A 310 0.80 -17.35 -15.60
CA PRO A 310 0.88 -18.73 -15.09
C PRO A 310 1.67 -18.85 -13.78
N ILE A 311 2.73 -18.06 -13.64
CA ILE A 311 3.55 -18.02 -12.43
C ILE A 311 2.79 -17.38 -11.26
N LEU A 312 2.05 -16.30 -11.51
CA LEU A 312 1.22 -15.64 -10.50
C LEU A 312 0.11 -16.57 -9.97
N VAL A 313 -0.48 -17.41 -10.82
CA VAL A 313 -1.45 -18.45 -10.42
C VAL A 313 -0.81 -19.45 -9.46
N LYS A 314 0.47 -19.80 -9.65
CA LYS A 314 1.19 -20.70 -8.74
C LYS A 314 1.50 -20.02 -7.40
N ILE A 315 1.93 -18.76 -7.43
CA ILE A 315 2.30 -17.98 -6.25
C ILE A 315 1.07 -17.69 -5.38
N ARG A 316 -0.08 -17.37 -6.00
CA ARG A 316 -1.31 -16.87 -5.35
C ARG A 316 -0.99 -15.70 -4.40
N PRO A 317 -0.45 -14.58 -4.93
CA PRO A 317 -0.12 -13.45 -4.09
C PRO A 317 -1.40 -12.76 -3.59
N HIS A 318 -1.31 -12.10 -2.43
CA HIS A 318 -2.37 -11.21 -1.96
C HIS A 318 -2.43 -9.94 -2.82
N ILE A 319 -1.27 -9.53 -3.35
CA ILE A 319 -1.16 -8.42 -4.27
C ILE A 319 0.06 -8.60 -5.17
N PHE A 320 -0.11 -8.32 -6.45
CA PHE A 320 0.96 -8.23 -7.45
C PHE A 320 1.07 -6.80 -7.98
N PHE A 321 2.25 -6.19 -7.90
CA PHE A 321 2.50 -4.84 -8.43
C PHE A 321 3.18 -4.88 -9.80
N ASP A 322 2.66 -4.12 -10.75
CA ASP A 322 3.24 -3.99 -12.10
C ASP A 322 2.92 -2.59 -12.67
N ASP A 323 3.80 -2.03 -13.46
CA ASP A 323 3.61 -0.74 -14.12
C ASP A 323 2.89 -0.86 -15.47
N GLN A 324 2.75 -2.07 -16.03
CA GLN A 324 2.17 -2.26 -17.36
C GLN A 324 0.77 -2.85 -17.28
N MET A 325 -0.22 -2.11 -17.80
CA MET A 325 -1.62 -2.57 -17.85
C MET A 325 -1.81 -3.94 -18.53
N PHE A 326 -1.00 -4.28 -19.53
CA PHE A 326 -1.06 -5.60 -20.17
C PHE A 326 -0.75 -6.75 -19.18
N HIS A 327 0.21 -6.56 -18.28
CA HIS A 327 0.53 -7.54 -17.23
C HIS A 327 -0.57 -7.61 -16.17
N ILE A 328 -1.14 -6.46 -15.80
CA ILE A 328 -2.28 -6.36 -14.88
C ILE A 328 -3.49 -7.12 -15.42
N GLU A 329 -3.89 -6.86 -16.66
CA GLU A 329 -5.02 -7.55 -17.30
C GLU A 329 -4.76 -9.06 -17.45
N GLY A 330 -3.54 -9.44 -17.83
CA GLY A 330 -3.13 -10.84 -17.94
C GLY A 330 -3.24 -11.59 -16.61
N ALA A 331 -2.82 -10.96 -15.51
CA ALA A 331 -2.94 -11.50 -14.16
C ALA A 331 -4.42 -11.62 -13.73
N GLN A 332 -5.24 -10.60 -14.00
CA GLN A 332 -6.66 -10.57 -13.64
C GLN A 332 -7.50 -11.63 -14.38
N LYS A 333 -7.23 -11.86 -15.67
CA LYS A 333 -7.90 -12.93 -16.45
C LYS A 333 -7.74 -14.30 -15.80
N LEU A 334 -6.64 -14.50 -15.09
CA LEU A 334 -6.31 -15.72 -14.37
C LEU A 334 -6.69 -15.69 -12.87
N GLY A 335 -7.30 -14.59 -12.39
CA GLY A 335 -7.83 -14.46 -11.03
C GLY A 335 -6.84 -13.89 -10.01
N THR A 336 -5.65 -13.46 -10.43
CA THR A 336 -4.69 -12.82 -9.52
C THR A 336 -5.07 -11.36 -9.26
N ILE A 337 -5.01 -10.94 -8.00
CA ILE A 337 -5.11 -9.52 -7.61
C ILE A 337 -3.84 -8.80 -8.05
N ALA A 338 -4.00 -7.94 -9.05
CA ALA A 338 -2.93 -7.12 -9.59
C ALA A 338 -3.25 -5.64 -9.40
N ALA A 339 -2.22 -4.87 -9.01
CA ALA A 339 -2.30 -3.45 -8.73
C ALA A 339 -1.34 -2.69 -9.67
N HIS A 340 -1.89 -1.76 -10.43
CA HIS A 340 -1.17 -0.99 -11.43
C HIS A 340 -0.43 0.18 -10.79
N VAL A 341 0.87 0.31 -11.06
CA VAL A 341 1.72 1.40 -10.59
C VAL A 341 1.94 2.36 -11.77
N PRO A 342 1.19 3.47 -11.89
CA PRO A 342 1.31 4.36 -13.03
C PRO A 342 2.59 5.22 -12.93
N TYR A 343 3.73 4.60 -13.17
CA TYR A 343 5.06 5.21 -13.13
C TYR A 343 5.88 4.85 -14.38
N GLY A 344 6.85 5.69 -14.71
CA GLY A 344 7.77 5.47 -15.83
C GLY A 344 7.27 5.93 -17.20
N ILE A 345 8.16 5.84 -18.20
CA ILE A 345 7.88 6.24 -19.59
C ILE A 345 6.72 5.47 -20.24
N ALA A 346 6.42 4.25 -19.80
CA ALA A 346 5.29 3.47 -20.30
C ALA A 346 3.95 4.23 -20.18
N GLN A 347 3.82 5.10 -19.17
CA GLN A 347 2.60 5.88 -18.94
C GLN A 347 2.44 7.08 -19.87
N LYS A 348 3.54 7.59 -20.45
CA LYS A 348 3.51 8.81 -21.30
C LYS A 348 2.78 8.58 -22.62
N TYR A 349 2.77 7.35 -23.12
CA TYR A 349 2.14 7.00 -24.41
C TYR A 349 0.63 6.81 -24.32
N HIS A 350 0.07 6.64 -23.12
CA HIS A 350 -1.39 6.58 -22.91
C HIS A 350 -2.04 7.96 -22.77
N LYS A 351 -1.27 9.05 -22.54
CA LYS A 351 -1.78 10.43 -22.53
C LYS A 351 -2.00 11.03 -23.92
N SER A 352 -1.58 10.33 -24.99
CA SER A 352 -1.64 10.82 -26.37
C SER A 352 -2.53 9.98 -27.30
N ALA A 353 -3.49 9.22 -26.75
CA ALA A 353 -4.49 8.48 -27.52
C ALA A 353 -5.90 9.03 -27.29
#